data_AF-A0A8X8VU21-F1
#
_entry.id   AF-A0A8X8VU21-F1
#
_cell.length_a   1.000
_cell.length_b   1.000
_cell.length_c   1.000
_cell.angle_alpha   90.00
_cell.angle_beta   90.00
_cell.angle_gamma   90.00
#
_symmetry.space_group_name_H-M   'P 1'
#
loop_
_entity.id
_entity.type
_entity.pdbx_description
1 polymer ?
#
loop_
_entity_poly.entity_id
_entity_poly.type
_entity_poly.pdbx_seq_one_letter_code
_entity_poly.pdbx_strand_id
1 'polypeptide(L)'
;MAFTITMLAWGVIEHGNSMGTELPHALEAVRWATDYFLKSTDAAPDIIYAQVGDPNADHNCWQRPEDMDTPRTVYAVTPDKPGSEDKIK
;
A
#
# COMPACT_ATOMS: atom_id res chain seq x y z
N MET A 1 0.09 -0.11 4.78
CA MET A 1 0.76 -0.81 3.66
C MET A 1 2.20 -0.33 3.44
N ALA A 2 2.44 0.97 3.18
CA ALA A 2 3.78 1.50 2.87
C ALA A 2 4.89 1.11 3.86
N PHE A 3 4.65 1.28 5.17
CA PHE A 3 5.61 0.88 6.22
C PHE A 3 6.09 -0.57 6.09
N THR A 4 5.17 -1.53 5.90
CA THR A 4 5.51 -2.95 5.76
C THR A 4 6.45 -3.20 4.59
N ILE A 5 6.22 -2.54 3.46
CA ILE A 5 7.01 -2.71 2.24
C ILE A 5 8.36 -2.05 2.37
N THR A 6 8.46 -0.90 3.05
CA THR A 6 9.73 -0.29 3.43
C THR A 6 10.57 -1.24 4.27
N MET A 7 9.98 -1.85 5.30
CA MET A 7 10.68 -2.81 6.16
C MET A 7 11.07 -4.08 5.42
N LEU A 8 10.21 -4.59 4.53
CA LEU A 8 10.52 -5.75 3.70
C LEU A 8 11.67 -5.46 2.73
N ALA A 9 11.63 -4.33 2.03
CA ALA A 9 12.70 -3.91 1.12
C ALA A 9 14.02 -3.71 1.87
N TRP A 10 13.98 -3.09 3.05
CA TRP A 10 15.18 -2.96 3.89
C TRP A 10 15.71 -4.34 4.32
N GLY A 11 14.85 -5.25 4.75
CA GLY A 11 15.26 -6.63 5.06
C GLY A 11 15.91 -7.35 3.88
N VAL A 12 15.41 -7.15 2.65
CA VAL A 12 16.03 -7.68 1.42
C VAL A 12 17.40 -7.08 1.17
N ILE A 13 17.58 -5.76 1.38
CA ILE A 13 18.88 -5.09 1.23
C ILE A 13 19.91 -5.65 2.22
N GLU A 14 19.54 -5.80 3.49
CA GLU A 14 20.46 -6.24 4.54
C GLU A 14 20.74 -7.74 4.51
N HIS A 15 19.72 -8.54 4.17
CA HIS A 15 19.74 -9.99 4.40
C HIS A 15 19.44 -10.82 3.15
N GLY A 16 19.29 -10.22 1.97
CA GLY A 16 18.91 -10.91 0.73
C GLY A 16 19.80 -12.11 0.40
N ASN A 17 21.10 -12.04 0.66
CA ASN A 17 22.04 -13.14 0.44
C ASN A 17 21.76 -14.38 1.32
N SER A 18 21.10 -14.20 2.47
CA SER A 18 20.73 -15.28 3.39
C SER A 18 19.34 -15.86 3.15
N MET A 19 18.55 -15.25 2.25
CA MET A 19 17.15 -15.64 1.99
C MET A 19 17.03 -16.89 1.10
N GLY A 20 18.10 -17.31 0.41
CA GLY A 20 18.08 -18.52 -0.41
C GLY A 20 16.98 -18.51 -1.47
N THR A 21 16.11 -19.53 -1.46
CA THR A 21 14.99 -19.67 -2.40
C THR A 21 13.85 -18.69 -2.16
N GLU A 22 13.83 -17.98 -1.02
CA GLU A 22 12.77 -17.01 -0.69
C GLU A 22 13.07 -15.61 -1.24
N LEU A 23 14.31 -15.32 -1.66
CA LEU A 23 14.67 -14.01 -2.21
C LEU A 23 13.76 -13.59 -3.39
N PRO A 24 13.47 -14.46 -4.38
CA PRO A 24 12.54 -14.12 -5.46
C PRO A 24 11.13 -13.78 -4.97
N HIS A 25 10.61 -14.49 -3.97
CA HIS A 25 9.28 -14.23 -3.39
C HIS A 25 9.25 -12.91 -2.62
N ALA A 26 10.29 -12.60 -1.86
CA ALA A 26 10.42 -11.31 -1.18
C ALA A 26 10.48 -10.15 -2.17
N LEU A 27 11.23 -10.31 -3.27
CA LEU A 27 11.30 -9.31 -4.35
C LEU A 27 9.96 -9.16 -5.08
N GLU A 28 9.24 -10.26 -5.32
CA GLU A 28 7.91 -10.23 -5.93
C GLU A 28 6.90 -9.46 -5.05
N ALA A 29 6.92 -9.70 -3.74
CA ALA A 29 6.07 -8.98 -2.79
C ALA A 29 6.39 -7.47 -2.74
N VAL A 30 7.68 -7.10 -2.74
CA VAL A 30 8.10 -5.69 -2.84
C VAL A 30 7.60 -5.09 -4.15
N ARG A 31 7.82 -5.78 -5.28
CA ARG A 31 7.41 -5.32 -6.61
C ARG A 31 5.89 -5.11 -6.70
N TRP A 32 5.10 -6.07 -6.22
CA TRP A 32 3.64 -5.98 -6.26
C TRP A 32 3.13 -4.72 -5.56
N ALA A 33 3.67 -4.42 -4.37
CA ALA A 33 3.24 -3.26 -3.63
C ALA A 33 3.79 -1.94 -4.18
N THR A 34 5.02 -1.92 -4.71
CA THR A 34 5.54 -0.72 -5.37
C THR A 34 4.83 -0.43 -6.69
N ASP A 35 4.43 -1.45 -7.45
CA ASP A 35 3.57 -1.28 -8.64
C ASP A 35 2.21 -0.67 -8.24
N TYR A 36 1.66 -1.04 -7.08
CA TYR A 36 0.48 -0.38 -6.53
C TYR A 36 0.76 1.08 -6.13
N PHE A 37 1.88 1.38 -5.48
CA PHE A 37 2.23 2.76 -5.11
C PHE A 37 2.44 3.67 -6.32
N LEU A 38 3.10 3.18 -7.38
CA LEU A 38 3.25 3.94 -8.62
C LEU A 38 1.89 4.31 -9.22
N LYS A 39 0.92 3.40 -9.23
CA LYS A 39 -0.45 3.73 -9.64
C LYS A 39 -1.10 4.77 -8.74
N SER A 40 -0.83 4.71 -7.44
CA SER A 40 -1.36 5.66 -6.45
C SER A 40 -0.72 7.04 -6.49
N THR A 41 0.50 7.20 -7.01
CA THR A 41 1.23 8.48 -7.04
C THR A 41 1.31 9.11 -8.43
N ASP A 42 1.28 8.31 -9.50
CA ASP A 42 1.54 8.80 -10.86
C ASP A 42 0.24 9.05 -11.65
N ALA A 43 -0.91 8.73 -11.07
CA ALA A 43 -2.21 8.89 -11.73
C ALA A 43 -2.59 10.37 -11.97
N ALA A 44 -2.09 11.31 -11.15
CA ALA A 44 -2.26 12.75 -11.34
C ALA A 44 -1.15 13.55 -10.62
N PRO A 45 -0.75 14.72 -11.13
CA PRO A 45 0.27 15.54 -10.47
C PRO A 45 -0.23 16.02 -9.10
N ASP A 46 0.67 16.03 -8.11
CA ASP A 46 0.45 16.50 -6.74
C ASP A 46 -0.69 15.79 -5.97
N ILE A 47 -1.17 14.64 -6.45
CA ILE A 47 -2.22 13.84 -5.80
C ILE A 47 -1.65 12.48 -5.43
N ILE A 48 -1.91 12.05 -4.19
CA ILE A 48 -1.56 10.70 -3.72
C ILE A 48 -2.83 9.97 -3.27
N TYR A 49 -3.13 8.84 -3.90
CA TYR A 49 -4.25 7.98 -3.51
C TYR A 49 -3.84 7.04 -2.36
N ALA A 50 -4.30 7.36 -1.15
CA ALA A 50 -3.82 6.74 0.09
C ALA A 50 -4.67 5.56 0.57
N GLN A 51 -5.97 5.52 0.22
CA GLN A 51 -6.88 4.47 0.67
C GLN A 51 -7.94 4.12 -0.37
N VAL A 52 -8.28 2.84 -0.45
CA VAL A 52 -9.36 2.30 -1.29
C VAL A 52 -10.27 1.41 -0.45
N GLY A 53 -11.52 1.84 -0.27
CA GLY A 53 -12.50 1.20 0.61
C GLY A 53 -12.97 2.11 1.73
N ASP A 54 -14.28 2.13 1.97
CA ASP A 54 -14.84 2.68 3.20
C ASP A 54 -14.75 1.63 4.32
N PRO A 55 -14.09 1.92 5.45
CA PRO A 55 -13.83 0.91 6.47
C PRO A 55 -15.10 0.39 7.15
N ASN A 56 -16.15 1.21 7.27
CA ASN A 56 -17.38 0.76 7.92
C ASN A 56 -18.16 -0.19 7.00
N ALA A 57 -18.30 0.15 5.72
CA ALA A 57 -18.96 -0.71 4.74
C ALA A 57 -18.18 -2.02 4.52
N ASP A 58 -16.85 -1.94 4.39
CA ASP A 58 -15.95 -3.09 4.22
C ASP A 58 -16.03 -4.04 5.43
N HIS A 59 -15.95 -3.53 6.66
CA HIS A 59 -16.00 -4.37 7.87
C HIS A 59 -17.39 -4.93 8.19
N ASN A 60 -18.47 -4.29 7.71
CA ASN A 60 -19.83 -4.83 7.84
C ASN A 60 -20.13 -5.94 6.81
N CYS A 61 -19.22 -6.18 5.87
CA CYS A 61 -19.33 -7.23 4.86
C CYS A 61 -18.47 -8.44 5.25
N TRP A 62 -19.11 -9.59 5.47
CA TRP A 62 -18.41 -10.86 5.66
C TRP A 62 -18.59 -11.76 4.44
N GLN A 63 -17.80 -11.48 3.40
CA GLN A 63 -17.80 -12.21 2.13
C GLN A 63 -16.36 -12.45 1.69
N ARG A 64 -16.17 -13.34 0.70
CA ARG A 64 -14.86 -13.47 0.06
C ARG A 64 -14.58 -12.17 -0.73
N PRO A 65 -13.33 -11.70 -0.81
CA PRO A 65 -13.01 -10.46 -1.53
C PRO A 65 -13.40 -10.50 -3.01
N GLU A 66 -13.47 -11.68 -3.63
CA GLU A 66 -13.92 -11.88 -5.01
C GLU A 66 -15.44 -11.70 -5.19
N ASP A 67 -16.22 -11.78 -4.12
CA ASP A 67 -17.69 -11.67 -4.11
C ASP A 67 -18.16 -10.33 -3.51
N MET A 68 -17.27 -9.34 -3.33
CA MET A 68 -17.62 -8.08 -2.69
C MET A 68 -18.40 -7.14 -3.61
N ASP A 69 -19.60 -6.77 -3.18
CA ASP A 69 -20.43 -5.74 -3.81
C ASP A 69 -20.37 -4.38 -3.07
N THR A 70 -19.56 -4.27 -2.01
CA THR A 70 -19.45 -3.04 -1.23
C THR A 70 -18.68 -1.95 -1.99
N PRO A 71 -19.12 -0.67 -1.91
CA PRO A 71 -18.40 0.41 -2.57
C PRO A 71 -16.95 0.55 -2.09
N ARG A 72 -16.00 0.52 -3.02
CA ARG A 72 -14.58 0.76 -2.74
C ARG A 72 -14.17 2.19 -3.07
N THR A 73 -14.64 3.13 -2.26
CA THR A 73 -14.35 4.57 -2.40
C THR A 73 -12.85 4.84 -2.31
N VAL A 74 -12.34 5.70 -3.18
CA VAL A 74 -10.93 6.12 -3.19
C VAL A 74 -10.77 7.43 -2.44
N TYR A 75 -9.76 7.50 -1.56
CA TYR A 75 -9.41 8.70 -0.81
C TYR A 75 -8.02 9.18 -1.20
N ALA A 76 -7.86 10.50 -1.34
CA ALA A 76 -6.64 11.11 -1.83
C ALA A 76 -6.16 12.24 -0.92
N VAL A 77 -4.84 12.38 -0.87
CA VAL A 77 -4.09 13.49 -0.30
C VAL A 77 -3.79 14.48 -1.43
N THR A 78 -3.96 15.77 -1.15
CA THR A 78 -3.72 16.86 -2.10
C THR A 78 -2.95 17.99 -1.41
N PRO A 79 -2.47 19.03 -2.13
CA PRO A 79 -1.81 20.17 -1.48
C PRO A 79 -2.70 20.88 -0.44
N ASP A 80 -4.01 20.96 -0.70
CA ASP A 80 -4.99 21.57 0.21
C ASP A 80 -5.41 20.65 1.37
N LYS A 81 -5.15 19.34 1.25
CA LYS A 81 -5.45 18.31 2.25
C LYS A 81 -4.22 17.44 2.45
N PRO A 82 -3.18 17.97 3.11
CA PRO A 82 -1.89 17.30 3.22
C PRO A 82 -2.00 16.04 4.08
N GLY A 83 -1.13 15.07 3.81
CA GLY A 83 -1.14 13.75 4.45
C GLY A 83 0.20 13.33 5.02
N SER A 84 1.11 14.29 5.25
CA SER A 84 2.30 14.02 6.04
C SER A 84 1.87 13.66 7.47
N GLU A 85 2.35 12.53 7.99
CA GLU A 85 2.12 12.20 9.39
C GLU A 85 2.71 13.31 10.27
N ASP A 86 1.96 13.72 11.31
CA ASP A 86 2.42 14.73 12.25
C ASP A 86 3.75 14.30 12.85
N LYS A 87 4.73 15.21 12.87
CA LYS A 87 5.90 15.02 13.73
C LYS A 87 5.39 14.95 15.15
N ILE A 88 5.50 13.79 15.79
CA ILE A 88 5.32 13.62 17.23
C ILE A 88 6.06 14.79 17.90
N LYS A 89 5.30 15.67 18.57
CA LYS A 89 5.85 16.71 19.44
C LYS A 89 6.35 16.08 20.73
#